data_AF-A0A8H7STC5-F1
#
_entry.id   AF-A0A8H7STC5-F1
#
_cell.length_a   1.000
_cell.length_b   1.000
_cell.length_c   1.000
_cell.angle_alpha   90.00
_cell.angle_beta   90.00
_cell.angle_gamma   90.00
#
_symmetry.space_group_name_H-M   'P 1'
#
loop_
_entity.id
_entity.type
_entity.pdbx_description
1 polymer ?
#
loop_
_entity_poly.entity_id
_entity_poly.type
_entity_poly.pdbx_seq_one_letter_code
_entity_poly.pdbx_strand_id
1 'polypeptide(L)'
;MRHMLLTRQLNDLERNTIFDDIIFGLDVTTLQMFDEIVDKCHDLNTLLIRISTTKSKLLVDNKRQSDGYKMLKVLDIVAENMDKQTDAHISELTFYRRFAMLLDFVFSDLDMTLDDSETIAEATKMAQQQSVQNVTSCFGRKIDLLLRIKDLKVGLASNEWKKTKHLYNQQQSKNFRINCSILNELFIRSSGKRNTISTLLPTDIAHLDSFKKDSEDII
;
A
#
# COMPACT_ATOMS: atom_id res chain seq x y z
N MET A 1 25.96 -2.71 -2.57
CA MET A 1 25.35 -1.57 -1.86
C MET A 1 23.94 -1.94 -1.35
N ARG A 2 23.85 -3.00 -0.54
CA ARG A 2 22.70 -3.29 0.33
C ARG A 2 23.21 -3.03 1.74
N HIS A 3 22.97 -1.84 2.29
CA HIS A 3 23.20 -1.63 3.71
C HIS A 3 22.30 -0.50 4.22
N MET A 4 21.59 -0.82 5.30
CA MET A 4 21.18 0.09 6.36
C MET A 4 20.34 1.31 5.96
N LEU A 5 19.04 1.12 5.78
CA LEU A 5 18.09 2.21 6.07
C LEU A 5 16.81 1.77 6.79
N LEU A 6 16.68 0.53 7.25
CA LEU A 6 15.42 0.05 7.84
C LEU A 6 15.43 -0.10 9.36
N THR A 7 16.54 -0.44 9.99
CA THR A 7 16.49 -0.88 11.41
C THR A 7 16.21 0.24 12.41
N ARG A 8 16.68 1.47 12.16
CA ARG A 8 16.42 2.60 13.08
C ARG A 8 15.04 3.23 12.89
N GLN A 9 14.52 3.27 11.66
CA GLN A 9 13.20 3.84 11.38
C GLN A 9 12.06 2.88 11.73
N LEU A 10 12.29 1.57 11.68
CA LEU A 10 11.35 0.55 12.17
C LEU A 10 11.19 0.61 13.70
N ASN A 11 12.28 0.72 14.45
CA ASN A 11 12.26 0.76 15.92
C ASN A 11 11.49 1.97 16.49
N ASP A 12 11.47 3.10 15.80
CA ASP A 12 10.73 4.30 16.23
C ASP A 12 9.22 4.21 15.88
N LEU A 13 8.85 3.38 14.89
CA LEU A 13 7.46 3.04 14.56
C LEU A 13 6.87 2.00 15.54
N GLU A 14 7.69 1.01 15.93
CA GLU A 14 7.31 -0.05 16.87
C GLU A 14 6.99 0.52 18.26
N ARG A 15 7.75 1.51 18.76
CA ARG A 15 7.54 2.06 20.11
C ARG A 15 6.23 2.85 20.32
N ASN A 16 5.50 3.18 19.26
CA ASN A 16 4.30 4.04 19.33
C ASN A 16 3.05 3.43 18.72
N THR A 17 3.02 2.13 18.43
CA THR A 17 1.89 1.52 17.75
C THR A 17 1.22 0.40 18.54
N ILE A 18 -0.11 0.41 18.51
CA ILE A 18 -1.06 -0.56 19.09
C ILE A 18 -0.96 -1.94 18.35
N PHE A 19 0.17 -2.23 17.69
CA PHE A 19 0.31 -3.29 16.69
C PHE A 19 1.21 -4.46 17.13
N ASP A 20 1.55 -4.57 18.41
CA ASP A 20 2.48 -5.59 18.93
C ASP A 20 2.04 -7.05 18.69
N ASP A 21 0.78 -7.29 18.31
CA ASP A 21 0.26 -8.65 18.01
C ASP A 21 0.00 -8.94 16.53
N ILE A 22 0.36 -8.03 15.60
CA ILE A 22 0.16 -8.28 14.16
C ILE A 22 1.48 -8.73 13.54
N ILE A 23 1.60 -10.04 13.28
CA ILE A 23 2.65 -10.58 12.41
C ILE A 23 2.37 -10.07 10.99
N PHE A 24 3.01 -8.95 10.62
CA PHE A 24 2.99 -8.45 9.25
C PHE A 24 3.99 -9.23 8.40
N GLY A 25 3.50 -9.89 7.34
CA GLY A 25 4.35 -10.45 6.29
C GLY A 25 4.16 -11.94 6.06
N LEU A 26 5.11 -12.53 5.33
CA LEU A 26 5.11 -13.95 5.02
C LEU A 26 5.43 -14.76 6.27
N ASP A 27 4.72 -15.88 6.48
CA ASP A 27 5.11 -16.83 7.51
C ASP A 27 6.53 -17.37 7.26
N VAL A 28 7.19 -17.85 8.31
CA VAL A 28 8.59 -18.31 8.25
C VAL A 28 8.81 -19.36 7.17
N THR A 29 7.85 -20.27 6.97
CA THR A 29 7.95 -21.33 5.97
C THR A 29 7.88 -20.74 4.56
N THR A 30 6.98 -19.79 4.34
CA THR A 30 6.84 -19.09 3.07
C THR A 30 8.06 -18.22 2.76
N LEU A 31 8.65 -17.57 3.77
CA LEU A 31 9.87 -16.78 3.60
C LEU A 31 11.07 -17.66 3.22
N GLN A 32 11.25 -18.79 3.90
CA GLN A 32 12.29 -19.76 3.54
C GLN A 32 12.12 -20.28 2.11
N MET A 33 10.88 -20.57 1.71
CA MET A 33 10.57 -20.96 0.33
C MET A 33 10.93 -19.85 -0.67
N PHE A 34 10.63 -18.59 -0.34
CA PHE A 34 10.99 -17.44 -1.17
C PHE A 34 12.51 -17.35 -1.35
N ASP A 35 13.28 -17.37 -0.27
CA ASP A 35 14.74 -17.28 -0.30
C ASP A 35 15.34 -18.44 -1.11
N GLU A 36 14.85 -19.66 -0.91
CA GLU A 36 15.30 -20.82 -1.67
C GLU A 36 15.05 -20.70 -3.18
N ILE A 37 13.95 -20.07 -3.58
CA ILE A 37 13.60 -19.91 -4.99
C ILE A 37 14.40 -18.76 -5.61
N VAL A 38 14.51 -17.63 -4.92
CA VAL A 38 15.16 -16.43 -5.46
C VAL A 38 16.68 -16.58 -5.46
N ASP A 39 17.29 -17.09 -4.39
CA ASP A 39 18.74 -17.13 -4.25
C ASP A 39 19.39 -18.24 -5.10
N LYS A 40 18.66 -19.30 -5.40
CA LYS A 40 19.17 -20.46 -6.18
C LYS A 40 18.94 -20.34 -7.68
N CYS A 41 18.27 -19.28 -8.15
CA CYS A 41 17.99 -19.09 -9.57
C CYS A 41 18.86 -17.95 -10.14
N HIS A 42 19.73 -18.28 -11.09
CA HIS A 42 20.62 -17.30 -11.73
C HIS A 42 20.09 -16.76 -13.07
N ASP A 43 19.00 -17.34 -13.57
CA ASP A 43 18.34 -16.93 -14.81
C ASP A 43 16.82 -17.05 -14.70
N LEU A 44 16.12 -16.30 -15.56
CA LEU A 44 14.67 -16.18 -15.56
C LEU A 44 13.97 -17.52 -15.87
N ASN A 45 14.51 -18.34 -16.78
CA ASN A 45 13.87 -19.61 -17.13
C ASN A 45 13.90 -20.57 -15.96
N THR A 46 15.05 -20.68 -15.28
CA THR A 46 15.19 -21.51 -14.07
C THR A 46 14.24 -21.04 -12.97
N LEU A 47 14.11 -19.72 -12.77
CA LEU A 47 13.16 -19.13 -11.82
C LEU A 47 11.72 -19.53 -12.14
N LEU A 48 11.28 -19.36 -13.40
CA LEU A 48 9.92 -19.68 -13.83
C LEU A 48 9.59 -21.17 -13.75
N ILE A 49 10.56 -22.04 -14.08
CA ILE A 49 10.42 -23.50 -13.89
C ILE A 49 10.24 -23.83 -12.42
N ARG A 50 11.04 -23.23 -11.53
CA ARG A 50 10.98 -23.47 -10.09
C ARG A 50 9.67 -22.99 -9.49
N ILE A 51 9.22 -21.79 -9.87
CA ILE A 51 7.92 -21.23 -9.47
C ILE A 51 6.81 -22.17 -9.92
N SER A 52 6.79 -22.58 -11.19
CA SER A 52 5.74 -23.44 -11.75
C SER A 52 5.70 -24.81 -11.08
N THR A 53 6.86 -25.44 -10.88
CA THR A 53 6.96 -26.73 -10.19
C THR A 53 6.44 -26.64 -8.76
N THR A 54 6.79 -25.58 -8.04
CA THR A 54 6.40 -25.41 -6.62
C THR A 54 4.90 -25.08 -6.51
N LYS A 55 4.36 -24.23 -7.39
CA LYS A 55 2.92 -23.99 -7.48
C LYS A 55 2.16 -25.29 -7.72
N SER A 56 2.61 -26.12 -8.66
CA SER A 56 1.97 -27.41 -8.95
C SER A 56 1.92 -28.34 -7.73
N LYS A 57 3.00 -28.41 -6.94
CA LYS A 57 3.01 -29.19 -5.69
C LYS A 57 2.00 -28.67 -4.68
N LEU A 58 1.94 -27.35 -4.48
CA LEU A 58 0.95 -26.75 -3.58
C LEU A 58 -0.49 -26.98 -4.06
N LEU A 59 -0.73 -27.01 -5.37
CA LEU A 59 -2.06 -27.34 -5.91
C LEU A 59 -2.45 -28.80 -5.64
N VAL A 60 -1.53 -29.75 -5.82
CA VAL A 60 -1.74 -31.17 -5.47
C VAL A 60 -2.09 -31.31 -3.98
N ASP A 61 -1.45 -30.52 -3.12
CA ASP A 61 -1.70 -30.50 -1.67
C ASP A 61 -2.97 -29.69 -1.28
N ASN A 62 -3.76 -29.20 -2.24
CA ASN A 62 -4.91 -28.31 -2.02
C ASN A 62 -4.58 -26.98 -1.30
N LYS A 63 -3.33 -26.52 -1.38
CA LYS A 63 -2.82 -25.29 -0.74
C LYS A 63 -2.91 -24.06 -1.65
N ARG A 64 -3.92 -24.00 -2.54
CA ARG A 64 -4.12 -22.85 -3.46
C ARG A 64 -4.30 -21.51 -2.73
N GLN A 65 -4.88 -21.53 -1.53
CA GLN A 65 -5.12 -20.31 -0.75
C GLN A 65 -4.02 -20.01 0.27
N SER A 66 -2.95 -20.81 0.30
CA SER A 66 -1.82 -20.59 1.21
C SER A 66 -1.01 -19.35 0.83
N ASP A 67 -0.36 -18.74 1.82
CA ASP A 67 0.55 -17.61 1.60
C ASP A 67 1.71 -17.98 0.68
N GLY A 68 2.21 -19.21 0.79
CA GLY A 68 3.19 -19.77 -0.15
C GLY A 68 2.70 -19.73 -1.60
N TYR A 69 1.46 -20.12 -1.88
CA TYR A 69 0.93 -20.06 -3.23
C TYR A 69 0.75 -18.62 -3.72
N LYS A 70 0.25 -17.73 -2.86
CA LYS A 70 0.08 -16.30 -3.17
C LYS A 70 1.41 -15.61 -3.46
N MET A 71 2.42 -15.85 -2.63
CA MET A 71 3.80 -15.37 -2.83
C MET A 71 4.37 -15.85 -4.16
N LEU A 72 4.20 -17.13 -4.51
CA LEU A 72 4.65 -17.66 -5.80
C LEU A 72 3.93 -17.02 -6.99
N LYS A 73 2.65 -16.70 -6.84
CA LYS A 73 1.88 -15.98 -7.88
C LYS A 73 2.36 -14.54 -8.05
N VAL A 74 2.70 -13.86 -6.96
CA VAL A 74 3.34 -12.54 -7.04
C VAL A 74 4.68 -12.62 -7.77
N LEU A 75 5.54 -13.58 -7.42
CA LEU A 75 6.82 -13.80 -8.10
C LEU A 75 6.63 -14.10 -9.60
N ASP A 76 5.66 -14.93 -9.95
CA ASP A 76 5.27 -15.27 -11.33
C ASP A 76 4.93 -14.01 -12.13
N ILE A 77 4.06 -13.15 -11.58
CA ILE A 77 3.65 -11.89 -12.22
C ILE A 77 4.87 -10.98 -12.42
N VAL A 78 5.73 -10.85 -11.40
CA VAL A 78 6.92 -9.98 -11.47
C VAL A 78 7.90 -10.49 -12.52
N ALA A 79 8.28 -11.77 -12.45
CA ALA A 79 9.23 -12.40 -13.34
C ALA A 79 8.77 -12.31 -14.81
N GLU A 80 7.48 -12.55 -15.06
CA GLU A 80 6.92 -12.50 -16.41
C GLU A 80 6.71 -11.08 -16.94
N ASN A 81 6.35 -10.09 -16.10
CA ASN A 81 5.79 -8.84 -16.62
C ASN A 81 6.67 -7.61 -16.38
N MET A 82 7.53 -7.62 -15.35
CA MET A 82 8.21 -6.39 -14.92
C MET A 82 9.54 -6.14 -15.64
N ASP A 83 10.25 -7.20 -16.07
CA ASP A 83 11.55 -7.08 -16.75
C ASP A 83 11.47 -7.24 -18.27
N LYS A 84 10.26 -7.37 -18.84
CA LYS A 84 10.08 -7.45 -20.30
C LYS A 84 10.53 -6.15 -20.94
N GLN A 85 11.62 -6.22 -21.72
CA GLN A 85 12.10 -5.11 -22.55
C GLN A 85 10.93 -4.50 -23.30
N THR A 86 10.72 -3.23 -23.03
CA THR A 86 9.66 -2.47 -23.68
C THR A 86 10.25 -1.72 -24.85
N ASP A 87 9.67 -1.91 -26.02
CA ASP A 87 9.88 -1.03 -27.16
C ASP A 87 9.69 0.44 -26.72
N ALA A 88 10.46 1.35 -27.30
CA ALA A 88 10.30 2.80 -27.11
C ALA A 88 8.87 3.27 -27.41
N HIS A 89 8.13 2.54 -28.25
CA HIS A 89 6.74 2.78 -28.61
C HIS A 89 5.70 2.15 -27.67
N ILE A 90 6.17 1.50 -26.59
CA ILE A 90 5.50 1.42 -25.29
C ILE A 90 4.30 2.38 -25.10
N SER A 91 3.07 2.00 -24.74
CA SER A 91 2.08 3.00 -24.22
C SER A 91 2.21 3.15 -22.68
N GLU A 92 1.88 4.30 -22.10
CA GLU A 92 1.93 4.47 -20.61
C GLU A 92 0.93 3.52 -19.95
N LEU A 93 -0.23 3.36 -20.60
CA LEU A 93 -1.28 2.43 -20.22
C LEU A 93 -0.79 0.97 -20.16
N THR A 94 0.12 0.56 -21.05
CA THR A 94 0.67 -0.80 -21.04
C THR A 94 1.58 -1.03 -19.82
N PHE A 95 2.38 -0.02 -19.42
CA PHE A 95 3.17 -0.11 -18.19
C PHE A 95 2.28 -0.16 -16.95
N TYR A 96 1.27 0.71 -16.91
CA TYR A 96 0.25 0.71 -15.88
C TYR A 96 -0.40 -0.67 -15.71
N ARG A 97 -0.87 -1.29 -16.79
CA ARG A 97 -1.55 -2.59 -16.75
C ARG A 97 -0.72 -3.70 -16.12
N ARG A 98 0.60 -3.71 -16.36
CA ARG A 98 1.51 -4.68 -15.71
C ARG A 98 1.53 -4.52 -14.20
N PHE A 99 1.47 -3.28 -13.72
CA PHE A 99 1.42 -2.95 -12.30
C PHE A 99 0.03 -3.22 -11.70
N ALA A 100 -1.04 -2.87 -12.41
CA ALA A 100 -2.41 -3.15 -11.99
C ALA A 100 -2.63 -4.66 -11.77
N MET A 101 -2.16 -5.51 -12.69
CA MET A 101 -2.24 -6.97 -12.54
C MET A 101 -1.62 -7.48 -11.23
N LEU A 102 -0.48 -6.91 -10.81
CA LEU A 102 0.14 -7.27 -9.55
C LEU A 102 -0.72 -6.85 -8.36
N LEU A 103 -1.22 -5.62 -8.38
CA LEU A 103 -2.02 -5.07 -7.29
C LEU A 103 -3.39 -5.76 -7.19
N ASP A 104 -4.05 -6.07 -8.31
CA ASP A 104 -5.29 -6.83 -8.35
C ASP A 104 -5.14 -8.18 -7.65
N PHE A 105 -3.98 -8.84 -7.84
CA PHE A 105 -3.69 -10.10 -7.16
C PHE A 105 -3.38 -9.90 -5.67
N VAL A 106 -2.53 -8.93 -5.31
CA VAL A 106 -2.17 -8.67 -3.91
C VAL A 106 -3.37 -8.25 -3.07
N PHE A 107 -4.29 -7.50 -3.66
CA PHE A 107 -5.49 -7.00 -3.01
C PHE A 107 -6.73 -7.86 -3.27
N SER A 108 -6.62 -9.03 -3.90
CA SER A 108 -7.79 -9.83 -4.31
C SER A 108 -8.67 -10.28 -3.14
N ASP A 109 -8.05 -10.45 -1.96
CA ASP A 109 -8.70 -10.92 -0.74
C ASP A 109 -9.06 -9.77 0.20
N LEU A 110 -8.85 -8.52 -0.24
CA LEU A 110 -9.13 -7.31 0.51
C LEU A 110 -10.29 -6.57 -0.15
N ASP A 111 -11.03 -5.82 0.65
CA ASP A 111 -12.09 -4.91 0.14
C ASP A 111 -11.46 -3.67 -0.49
N MET A 112 -10.58 -3.86 -1.45
CA MET A 112 -9.82 -2.82 -2.13
C MET A 112 -10.02 -2.92 -3.63
N THR A 113 -10.15 -1.78 -4.28
CA THR A 113 -10.36 -1.69 -5.72
C THR A 113 -9.36 -0.75 -6.36
N LEU A 114 -8.94 -1.11 -7.57
CA LEU A 114 -8.18 -0.24 -8.46
C LEU A 114 -9.18 0.51 -9.34
N ASP A 115 -9.19 1.84 -9.22
CA ASP A 115 -10.00 2.72 -10.04
C ASP A 115 -9.10 3.33 -11.13
N ASP A 116 -9.31 2.86 -12.36
CA ASP A 116 -8.53 3.20 -13.57
C ASP A 116 -9.29 4.15 -14.52
N SER A 117 -10.46 4.61 -14.09
CA SER A 117 -11.27 5.58 -14.82
C SER A 117 -10.65 6.99 -14.74
N GLU A 118 -11.12 7.93 -15.56
CA GLU A 118 -10.69 9.35 -15.53
C GLU A 118 -11.14 10.04 -14.23
N THR A 119 -10.63 9.58 -13.10
CA THR A 119 -11.12 9.91 -11.78
C THR A 119 -10.10 10.73 -11.01
N ILE A 120 -10.62 11.72 -10.30
CA ILE A 120 -9.86 12.64 -9.45
C ILE A 120 -9.98 12.12 -8.01
N ALA A 121 -8.87 12.08 -7.28
CA ALA A 121 -8.93 11.80 -5.85
C ALA A 121 -9.72 12.91 -5.14
N GLU A 122 -10.67 12.54 -4.27
CA GLU A 122 -11.51 13.51 -3.55
C GLU A 122 -10.65 14.46 -2.69
N ALA A 123 -9.57 13.95 -2.09
CA ALA A 123 -8.52 14.75 -1.45
C ALA A 123 -8.02 15.92 -2.32
N THR A 124 -7.72 15.64 -3.60
CA THR A 124 -7.22 16.66 -4.53
C THR A 124 -8.29 17.69 -4.82
N LYS A 125 -9.55 17.25 -4.98
CA LYS A 125 -10.69 18.14 -5.19
C LYS A 125 -10.92 19.06 -3.99
N MET A 126 -10.84 18.53 -2.76
CA MET A 126 -10.96 19.33 -1.53
C MET A 126 -9.83 20.34 -1.38
N ALA A 127 -8.57 19.93 -1.63
CA ALA A 127 -7.42 20.83 -1.59
C ALA A 127 -7.51 21.95 -2.65
N GLN A 128 -8.05 21.65 -3.83
CA GLN A 128 -8.30 22.63 -4.88
C GLN A 128 -9.43 23.60 -4.53
N GLN A 129 -10.53 23.11 -3.95
CA GLN A 129 -11.63 23.95 -3.47
C GLN A 129 -11.19 24.93 -2.38
N GLN A 130 -10.23 24.54 -1.54
CA GLN A 130 -9.66 25.41 -0.50
C GLN A 130 -8.68 26.45 -1.04
N SER A 131 -8.07 26.21 -2.21
CA SER A 131 -7.04 27.09 -2.78
C SER A 131 -7.55 28.03 -3.88
N VAL A 132 -8.71 27.77 -4.49
CA VAL A 132 -9.24 28.56 -5.61
C VAL A 132 -10.66 29.04 -5.31
N GLN A 133 -10.88 30.36 -5.24
CA GLN A 133 -12.20 30.99 -5.04
C GLN A 133 -13.17 30.82 -6.24
N ASN A 134 -12.79 30.13 -7.31
CA ASN A 134 -13.61 29.93 -8.52
C ASN A 134 -13.79 28.44 -8.83
N VAL A 135 -15.02 27.97 -8.64
CA VAL A 135 -15.45 26.56 -8.64
C VAL A 135 -15.64 25.97 -10.05
N THR A 136 -15.55 26.80 -11.11
CA THR A 136 -16.10 26.46 -12.44
C THR A 136 -15.14 25.76 -13.40
N SER A 137 -13.88 25.51 -13.04
CA SER A 137 -12.93 24.78 -13.90
C SER A 137 -12.05 23.81 -13.12
N CYS A 138 -12.67 22.97 -12.29
CA CYS A 138 -11.97 21.87 -11.63
C CYS A 138 -11.71 20.72 -12.64
N PHE A 139 -10.87 20.96 -13.65
CA PHE A 139 -10.37 19.94 -14.55
C PHE A 139 -9.23 19.18 -13.86
N GLY A 140 -9.57 18.24 -12.98
CA GLY A 140 -8.56 17.32 -12.47
C GLY A 140 -8.15 16.36 -13.59
N ARG A 141 -6.86 16.39 -13.95
CA ARG A 141 -6.29 15.48 -14.94
C ARG A 141 -5.88 14.16 -14.30
N LYS A 142 -6.42 13.10 -14.88
CA LYS A 142 -6.05 11.68 -14.88
C LYS A 142 -5.05 11.23 -13.81
N ILE A 143 -5.55 10.46 -12.86
CA ILE A 143 -4.75 9.53 -12.08
C ILE A 143 -4.78 8.20 -12.84
N ASP A 144 -3.63 7.62 -13.14
CA ASP A 144 -3.58 6.33 -13.85
C ASP A 144 -3.99 5.17 -12.91
N LEU A 145 -3.75 5.30 -11.60
CA LEU A 145 -4.19 4.35 -10.59
C LEU A 145 -4.62 5.06 -9.31
N LEU A 146 -5.86 4.84 -8.91
CA LEU A 146 -6.35 5.21 -7.60
C LEU A 146 -6.78 3.96 -6.82
N LEU A 147 -6.04 3.65 -5.76
CA LEU A 147 -6.37 2.58 -4.84
C LEU A 147 -7.43 3.08 -3.86
N ARG A 148 -8.55 2.36 -3.73
CA ARG A 148 -9.67 2.73 -2.87
C ARG A 148 -10.14 1.54 -2.06
N ILE A 149 -10.86 1.82 -0.98
CA ILE A 149 -11.67 0.79 -0.30
C ILE A 149 -12.95 0.61 -1.12
N LYS A 150 -13.36 -0.64 -1.34
CA LYS A 150 -14.58 -0.99 -2.05
C LYS A 150 -15.77 -0.27 -1.43
N ASP A 151 -16.65 0.26 -2.27
CA ASP A 151 -17.85 1.02 -1.89
C ASP A 151 -17.60 2.35 -1.15
N LEU A 152 -16.34 2.73 -0.90
CA LEU A 152 -15.97 4.03 -0.33
C LEU A 152 -15.33 4.93 -1.39
N LYS A 153 -15.75 6.20 -1.41
CA LYS A 153 -15.13 7.24 -2.27
C LYS A 153 -13.77 7.72 -1.76
N VAL A 154 -13.23 7.08 -0.72
CA VAL A 154 -11.97 7.49 -0.08
C VAL A 154 -10.80 6.83 -0.81
N GLY A 155 -9.86 7.65 -1.30
CA GLY A 155 -8.60 7.16 -1.85
C GLY A 155 -7.65 6.74 -0.74
N LEU A 156 -6.83 5.72 -1.00
CA LEU A 156 -5.75 5.25 -0.13
C LEU A 156 -4.39 5.66 -0.67
N ALA A 157 -4.22 5.54 -1.99
CA ALA A 157 -3.02 5.95 -2.69
C ALA A 157 -3.34 6.25 -4.16
N SER A 158 -2.54 7.12 -4.75
CA SER A 158 -2.58 7.48 -6.15
C SER A 158 -1.21 7.31 -6.77
N ASN A 159 -1.17 6.79 -7.99
CA ASN A 159 0.04 6.75 -8.78
C ASN A 159 -0.26 7.13 -10.24
N GLU A 160 0.67 7.85 -10.85
CA GLU A 160 0.64 8.20 -12.26
C GLU A 160 2.03 7.97 -12.85
N TRP A 161 2.07 7.45 -14.07
CA TRP A 161 3.29 7.04 -14.74
C TRP A 161 3.62 8.01 -15.87
N LYS A 162 4.93 8.20 -16.10
CA LYS A 162 5.47 8.92 -17.25
C LYS A 162 6.63 8.12 -17.83
N LYS A 163 6.71 8.02 -19.16
CA LYS A 163 7.85 7.32 -19.78
C LYS A 163 9.13 8.14 -19.81
N THR A 164 8.98 9.45 -19.94
CA THR A 164 10.10 10.29 -20.31
C THR A 164 10.97 10.60 -19.11
N LYS A 165 12.24 10.18 -19.17
CA LYS A 165 13.22 10.31 -18.07
C LYS A 165 13.32 11.72 -17.49
N HIS A 166 13.23 12.75 -18.34
CA HIS A 166 13.31 14.15 -17.89
C HIS A 166 12.09 14.61 -17.05
N LEU A 167 10.98 13.86 -17.09
CA LEU A 167 9.79 14.14 -16.29
C LEU A 167 9.72 13.32 -15.00
N TYR A 168 10.67 12.41 -14.74
CA TYR A 168 10.57 11.50 -13.58
C TYR A 168 10.48 12.25 -12.26
N ASN A 169 11.36 13.21 -12.01
CA ASN A 169 11.36 13.98 -10.76
C ASN A 169 10.08 14.81 -10.61
N GLN A 170 9.58 15.38 -11.71
CA GLN A 170 8.33 16.15 -11.71
C GLN A 170 7.13 15.24 -11.43
N GLN A 171 7.10 14.06 -12.03
CA GLN A 171 6.05 13.08 -11.83
C GLN A 171 6.08 12.48 -10.42
N GLN A 172 7.25 12.14 -9.89
CA GLN A 172 7.41 11.70 -8.51
C GLN A 172 6.95 12.77 -7.52
N SER A 173 7.33 14.03 -7.75
CA SER A 173 6.87 15.16 -6.92
C SER A 173 5.35 15.35 -7.01
N LYS A 174 4.75 15.12 -8.17
CA LYS A 174 3.28 15.13 -8.34
C LYS A 174 2.63 14.01 -7.52
N ASN A 175 3.08 12.77 -7.68
CA ASN A 175 2.53 11.62 -6.96
C ASN A 175 2.68 11.78 -5.44
N PHE A 176 3.84 12.29 -4.98
CA PHE A 176 4.06 12.58 -3.56
C PHE A 176 3.04 13.58 -3.02
N ARG A 177 2.85 14.73 -3.68
CA ARG A 177 1.88 15.75 -3.24
C ARG A 177 0.45 15.21 -3.18
N ILE A 178 0.03 14.43 -4.18
CA ILE A 178 -1.31 13.84 -4.19
C ILE A 178 -1.46 12.85 -3.03
N ASN A 179 -0.48 11.97 -2.80
CA ASN A 179 -0.51 11.02 -1.70
C ASN A 179 -0.47 11.70 -0.33
N CYS A 180 0.27 12.80 -0.16
CA CYS A 180 0.20 13.62 1.04
C CYS A 180 -1.20 14.19 1.29
N SER A 181 -1.88 14.69 0.24
CA SER A 181 -3.27 15.17 0.37
C SER A 181 -4.23 14.05 0.76
N ILE A 182 -4.07 12.85 0.18
CA ILE A 182 -4.84 11.66 0.55
C ILE A 182 -4.61 11.29 2.03
N LEU A 183 -3.35 11.23 2.47
CA LEU A 183 -3.01 10.94 3.86
C LEU A 183 -3.59 11.98 4.82
N ASN A 184 -3.55 13.26 4.46
CA ASN A 184 -4.14 14.32 5.26
C ASN A 184 -5.67 14.18 5.36
N GLU A 185 -6.35 13.85 4.25
CA GLU A 185 -7.78 13.54 4.26
C GLU A 185 -8.08 12.35 5.19
N LEU A 186 -7.32 11.26 5.09
CA LEU A 186 -7.48 10.09 5.94
C LEU A 186 -7.26 10.42 7.42
N PHE A 187 -6.26 11.24 7.73
CA PHE A 187 -5.98 11.72 9.08
C PHE A 187 -7.14 12.55 9.64
N ILE A 188 -7.67 13.51 8.86
CA ILE A 188 -8.81 14.34 9.26
C ILE A 188 -10.06 13.47 9.50
N ARG A 189 -10.36 12.55 8.58
CA ARG A 189 -11.52 11.65 8.68
C ARG A 189 -11.42 10.69 9.88
N SER A 190 -10.23 10.17 10.17
CA SER A 190 -10.01 9.26 11.30
C SER A 190 -10.00 10.01 12.64
N SER A 191 -9.42 11.20 12.69
CA SER A 191 -9.41 12.06 13.89
C SER A 191 -10.80 12.60 14.22
N GLY A 192 -11.59 12.97 13.21
CA GLY A 192 -13.00 13.36 13.39
C GLY A 192 -13.85 12.23 13.98
N LYS A 193 -13.56 10.96 13.63
CA LYS A 193 -14.25 9.79 14.20
C LYS A 193 -13.82 9.46 15.64
N ARG A 194 -12.58 9.76 16.05
CA ARG A 194 -12.17 9.59 17.47
C ARG A 194 -12.97 10.48 18.40
N ASN A 195 -13.28 11.71 17.99
CA ASN A 195 -14.10 12.62 18.78
C ASN A 195 -15.55 12.12 18.91
N THR A 196 -16.11 11.50 17.85
CA THR A 196 -17.47 10.93 17.88
C THR A 196 -17.57 9.64 18.71
N ILE A 197 -16.50 8.84 18.78
CA ILE A 197 -16.48 7.64 19.64
C ILE A 197 -16.32 8.02 21.11
N SER A 198 -15.60 9.11 21.44
CA SER A 198 -15.53 9.63 22.82
C SER A 198 -16.88 10.10 23.37
N THR A 199 -17.82 10.45 22.49
CA THR A 199 -19.20 10.82 22.86
C THR A 199 -20.19 9.65 22.88
N LEU A 200 -19.76 8.44 22.52
CA LEU A 200 -20.60 7.23 22.47
C LEU A 200 -20.24 6.18 23.53
N LEU A 201 -19.23 6.44 24.37
CA LEU A 201 -19.04 5.71 25.62
C LEU A 201 -19.79 6.46 26.74
N PRO A 202 -20.71 5.81 27.48
CA PRO A 202 -21.31 6.40 28.65
C PRO A 202 -20.20 6.86 29.61
N THR A 203 -20.22 8.14 29.95
CA THR A 203 -19.44 8.73 31.05
C THR A 203 -19.85 8.06 32.35
N ASP A 204 -19.22 6.93 32.66
CA ASP A 204 -19.22 6.31 34.00
C ASP A 204 -17.83 5.73 34.28
N ILE A 205 -16.80 6.58 34.27
CA ILE A 205 -15.56 6.30 34.98
C ILE A 205 -15.14 7.58 35.71
N ALA A 206 -15.91 7.95 36.74
CA ALA A 206 -15.53 8.93 37.75
C ALA A 206 -14.57 8.35 38.83
N HIS A 207 -13.91 7.21 38.56
CA HIS A 207 -13.12 6.48 39.57
C HIS A 207 -11.63 6.33 39.28
N LEU A 208 -11.06 7.04 38.30
CA LEU A 208 -9.61 6.98 38.02
C LEU A 208 -8.81 8.25 38.38
N ASP A 209 -9.47 9.30 38.90
CA ASP A 209 -8.77 10.51 39.38
C ASP A 209 -8.17 10.37 40.80
N SER A 210 -8.31 9.22 41.46
CA SER A 210 -7.74 8.99 42.81
C SER A 210 -6.32 8.44 42.81
N PHE A 211 -5.68 8.21 41.67
CA PHE A 211 -4.34 7.58 41.60
C PHE A 211 -3.17 8.54 41.30
N LYS A 212 -3.40 9.85 41.26
CA LYS A 212 -2.37 10.86 40.94
C LYS A 212 -1.89 11.72 42.11
N LYS A 213 -2.22 11.39 43.37
CA LYS A 213 -1.91 12.26 44.51
C LYS A 213 -0.88 11.76 45.54
N ASP A 214 -0.32 10.56 45.39
CA ASP A 214 0.56 9.99 46.43
C ASP A 214 2.04 9.84 46.01
N SER A 215 2.52 10.61 45.03
CA SER A 215 3.94 10.57 44.62
C SER A 215 4.67 11.91 44.70
N GLU A 216 4.13 12.88 45.43
CA GLU A 216 4.82 14.12 45.81
C GLU A 216 4.76 14.26 47.33
N ASP A 217 5.58 13.50 48.05
CA ASP A 217 6.03 13.79 49.43
C ASP A 217 7.06 12.73 49.88
N ILE A 218 8.26 12.76 49.29
CA ILE A 218 9.49 12.27 49.94
C ILE A 218 10.64 13.21 49.56
N ILE A 219 10.84 14.26 50.37
CA ILE A 219 12.15 14.82 50.73
C ILE A 219 12.21 14.85 52.25
#